data_AF-A0A1Y6CV95-F1
#
_entry.id   AF-A0A1Y6CV95-F1
#
_cell.length_a   1.000
_cell.length_b   1.000
_cell.length_c   1.000
_cell.angle_alpha   90.00
_cell.angle_beta   90.00
_cell.angle_gamma   90.00
#
_symmetry.space_group_name_H-M   'P 1'
#
loop_
_entity.id
_entity.type
_entity.pdbx_description
1 polymer ?
#
loop_
_entity_poly.entity_id
_entity_poly.type
_entity_poly.pdbx_seq_one_letter_code
_entity_poly.pdbx_strand_id
1 'polypeptide(L)'
;MRIRFPLLSVLLACALALPAQVRAAADCPPLLDYTAKPLRGGEPVQFCEAYRGKVVLAVNTASQCGFTPQFKGLEALYQKYKDRGLVVLGFPSNDFWQEFSEADKTAEVCYLNYGVTFPMFAKSPVKGADANPFFKQLAGQSGTSPKWNFFKYLIDRNGKVVEAYASTTTPDDKALVGKIEALLGEAGK
;
A
#
# COMPACT_ATOMS: atom_id res chain seq x y z
N MET A 1 46.46 -16.12 -73.04
CA MET A 1 45.06 -16.51 -72.74
C MET A 1 44.73 -15.97 -71.36
N ARG A 2 43.82 -14.99 -71.26
CA ARG A 2 43.53 -14.24 -70.02
C ARG A 2 42.63 -15.08 -69.10
N ILE A 3 43.11 -15.44 -67.91
CA ILE A 3 42.29 -16.07 -66.87
C ILE A 3 42.04 -15.04 -65.78
N ARG A 4 40.79 -14.58 -65.67
CA ARG A 4 40.27 -13.73 -64.59
C ARG A 4 39.92 -14.62 -63.40
N PHE A 5 40.46 -14.31 -62.22
CA PHE A 5 39.95 -14.80 -60.94
C PHE A 5 39.21 -13.66 -60.24
N PRO A 6 37.96 -13.84 -59.76
CA PRO A 6 37.28 -12.82 -58.97
C PRO A 6 37.79 -12.85 -57.53
N LEU A 7 38.06 -11.67 -56.95
CA LEU A 7 38.25 -11.53 -55.51
C LEU A 7 36.92 -11.80 -54.80
N LEU A 8 36.89 -12.82 -53.95
CA LEU A 8 35.79 -13.08 -53.02
C LEU A 8 36.08 -12.30 -51.72
N SER A 9 35.44 -11.15 -51.54
CA SER A 9 35.48 -10.39 -50.29
C SER A 9 34.60 -11.10 -49.25
N VAL A 10 35.21 -11.80 -48.30
CA VAL A 10 34.51 -12.37 -47.14
C VAL A 10 34.38 -11.29 -46.08
N LEU A 11 33.19 -10.68 -45.99
CA LEU A 11 32.79 -9.82 -44.87
C LEU A 11 32.52 -10.70 -43.64
N LEU A 12 33.47 -10.75 -42.72
CA LEU A 12 33.29 -11.40 -41.42
C LEU A 12 32.44 -10.48 -40.52
N ALA A 13 31.14 -10.72 -40.49
CA ALA A 13 30.22 -10.05 -39.57
C ALA A 13 30.49 -10.56 -38.14
N CYS A 14 31.22 -9.77 -37.36
CA CYS A 14 31.43 -10.02 -35.94
C CYS A 14 30.12 -9.72 -35.20
N ALA A 15 29.35 -10.76 -34.89
CA ALA A 15 28.14 -10.65 -34.09
C ALA A 15 28.53 -10.31 -32.64
N LEU A 16 28.44 -9.02 -32.28
CA LEU A 16 28.52 -8.56 -30.90
C LEU A 16 27.32 -9.11 -30.12
N ALA A 17 27.52 -10.21 -29.42
CA ALA A 17 26.59 -10.70 -28.42
C ALA A 17 26.55 -9.68 -27.27
N LEU A 18 25.52 -8.83 -27.26
CA LEU A 18 25.21 -7.99 -26.11
C LEU A 18 24.89 -8.93 -24.93
N PRO A 19 25.53 -8.73 -23.75
CA PRO A 19 25.14 -9.50 -22.58
C PRO A 19 23.67 -9.18 -22.27
N ALA A 20 22.84 -10.21 -22.22
CA ALA A 20 21.50 -10.10 -21.70
C ALA A 20 21.60 -9.53 -20.29
N GLN A 21 21.22 -8.26 -20.13
CA GLN A 21 21.11 -7.66 -18.81
C GLN A 21 20.04 -8.43 -18.06
N VAL A 22 20.45 -9.28 -17.12
CA VAL A 22 19.56 -9.82 -16.11
C VAL A 22 19.06 -8.61 -15.33
N ARG A 23 17.87 -8.11 -15.70
CA ARG A 23 17.13 -7.20 -14.84
C ARG A 23 16.91 -7.98 -13.56
N ALA A 24 17.60 -7.59 -12.49
CA ALA A 24 17.21 -8.02 -11.15
C ALA A 24 15.70 -7.80 -11.04
N ALA A 25 14.96 -8.84 -10.65
CA ALA A 25 13.62 -8.66 -10.13
C ALA A 25 13.78 -7.67 -8.98
N ALA A 26 13.42 -6.40 -9.20
CA ALA A 26 13.57 -5.37 -8.21
C ALA A 26 12.65 -5.76 -7.03
N ASP A 27 13.31 -6.18 -5.95
CA ASP A 27 12.74 -6.99 -4.88
C ASP A 27 11.48 -6.37 -4.28
N CYS A 28 10.44 -7.18 -4.25
CA CYS A 28 9.24 -6.83 -3.53
C CYS A 28 9.55 -6.69 -2.02
N PRO A 29 9.24 -5.54 -1.38
CA PRO A 29 9.40 -5.45 0.07
C PRO A 29 8.55 -6.53 0.75
N PRO A 30 9.08 -7.32 1.71
CA PRO A 30 8.33 -8.41 2.35
C PRO A 30 7.00 -7.98 2.97
N LEU A 31 6.91 -6.72 3.41
CA LEU A 31 5.67 -6.14 3.95
C LEU A 31 4.57 -5.98 2.88
N LEU A 32 4.96 -5.74 1.62
CA LEU A 32 4.04 -5.58 0.50
C LEU A 32 3.84 -6.89 -0.29
N ASP A 33 4.52 -7.97 0.06
CA ASP A 33 4.23 -9.31 -0.46
C ASP A 33 2.98 -9.87 0.24
N TYR A 34 1.84 -9.27 -0.09
CA TYR A 34 0.55 -9.58 0.50
C TYR A 34 -0.56 -9.38 -0.52
N THR A 35 -1.47 -10.36 -0.59
CA THR A 35 -2.68 -10.29 -1.40
C THR A 35 -3.89 -10.05 -0.52
N ALA A 36 -4.75 -9.10 -0.89
CA ALA A 36 -6.02 -8.89 -0.21
C ALA A 36 -7.19 -8.79 -1.18
N LYS A 37 -8.33 -9.36 -0.79
CA LYS A 37 -9.59 -9.20 -1.52
C LYS A 37 -10.16 -7.80 -1.28
N PRO A 38 -10.63 -7.07 -2.31
CA PRO A 38 -11.32 -5.80 -2.10
C PRO A 38 -12.64 -5.99 -1.35
N LEU A 39 -13.08 -4.94 -0.62
CA LEU A 39 -14.31 -4.99 0.17
C LEU A 39 -15.58 -5.22 -0.67
N ARG A 40 -15.64 -4.66 -1.89
CA ARG A 40 -16.79 -4.81 -2.82
C ARG A 40 -16.68 -6.05 -3.72
N GLY A 41 -15.78 -6.98 -3.39
CA GLY A 41 -15.43 -8.08 -4.30
C GLY A 41 -14.58 -7.62 -5.49
N GLY A 42 -14.36 -8.53 -6.44
CA GLY A 42 -13.42 -8.36 -7.54
C GLY A 42 -12.11 -9.12 -7.35
N GLU A 43 -11.16 -8.91 -8.26
CA GLU A 43 -9.88 -9.60 -8.24
C GLU A 43 -9.05 -9.24 -7.00
N PRO A 44 -8.38 -10.22 -6.37
CA PRO A 44 -7.45 -9.94 -5.29
C PRO A 44 -6.33 -8.99 -5.74
N VAL A 45 -6.01 -8.02 -4.89
CA VAL A 45 -4.97 -7.02 -5.16
C VAL A 45 -3.65 -7.51 -4.56
N GLN A 46 -2.62 -7.67 -5.40
CA GLN A 46 -1.25 -7.86 -4.94
C GLN A 46 -0.62 -6.52 -4.57
N PHE A 47 -0.25 -6.36 -3.30
CA PHE A 47 0.17 -5.06 -2.75
C PHE A 47 1.48 -4.57 -3.35
N CYS A 48 2.39 -5.49 -3.64
CA CYS A 48 3.66 -5.14 -4.23
C CYS A 48 3.50 -4.52 -5.61
N GLU A 49 2.65 -5.11 -6.45
CA GLU A 49 2.36 -4.62 -7.79
C GLU A 49 1.65 -3.26 -7.74
N ALA A 50 0.68 -3.13 -6.82
CA ALA A 50 -0.15 -1.94 -6.71
C ALA A 50 0.54 -0.76 -6.01
N TYR A 51 1.37 -1.01 -4.99
CA TYR A 51 1.77 0.00 -4.00
C TYR A 51 3.28 0.12 -3.79
N ARG A 52 4.14 -0.66 -4.44
CA ARG A 52 5.60 -0.46 -4.34
C ARG A 52 5.99 0.98 -4.73
N GLY A 53 6.91 1.58 -3.97
CA GLY A 53 7.36 2.95 -4.20
C GLY A 53 6.38 4.05 -3.75
N LYS A 54 5.21 3.68 -3.22
CA LYS A 54 4.24 4.60 -2.62
C LYS A 54 4.50 4.78 -1.13
N VAL A 55 4.09 5.92 -0.58
CA VAL A 55 3.90 6.09 0.86
C VAL A 55 2.55 5.48 1.21
N VAL A 56 2.51 4.53 2.14
CA VAL A 56 1.27 3.81 2.46
C VAL A 56 0.83 4.14 3.88
N LEU A 57 -0.41 4.57 4.05
CA LEU A 57 -1.07 4.69 5.35
C LEU A 57 -2.07 3.54 5.51
N ALA A 58 -1.68 2.49 6.23
CA ALA A 58 -2.55 1.35 6.52
C ALA A 58 -3.36 1.62 7.80
N VAL A 59 -4.69 1.46 7.72
CA VAL A 59 -5.62 1.80 8.80
C VAL A 59 -6.57 0.65 9.07
N ASN A 60 -6.65 0.14 10.31
CA ASN A 60 -7.75 -0.75 10.67
C ASN A 60 -9.01 0.07 10.93
N THR A 61 -10.13 -0.28 10.31
CA THR A 61 -11.35 0.51 10.35
C THR A 61 -12.50 -0.25 11.00
N ALA A 62 -13.52 0.49 11.41
CA ALA A 62 -14.78 -0.06 11.91
C ALA A 62 -15.94 0.88 11.55
N SER A 63 -17.10 0.31 11.22
CA SER A 63 -18.30 1.08 10.83
C SER A 63 -19.10 1.64 12.01
N GLN A 64 -19.03 1.03 13.20
CA GLN A 64 -19.85 1.37 14.38
C GLN A 64 -18.99 1.91 15.54
N CYS A 65 -17.95 2.69 15.22
CA CYS A 65 -17.00 3.20 16.18
C CYS A 65 -17.14 4.72 16.36
N GLY A 66 -16.84 5.24 17.56
CA GLY A 66 -16.77 6.69 17.80
C GLY A 66 -15.72 7.41 16.94
N PHE A 67 -14.76 6.67 16.38
CA PHE A 67 -13.74 7.18 15.45
C PHE A 67 -14.14 7.06 13.97
N THR A 68 -15.29 6.45 13.65
CA THR A 68 -15.79 6.33 12.26
C THR A 68 -15.84 7.68 11.50
N PRO A 69 -16.14 8.84 12.14
CA PRO A 69 -16.03 10.13 11.47
C PRO A 69 -14.65 10.46 10.87
N GLN A 70 -13.56 9.82 11.31
CA GLN A 70 -12.23 10.01 10.74
C GLN A 70 -12.12 9.57 9.28
N PHE A 71 -13.05 8.76 8.75
CA PHE A 71 -13.09 8.48 7.31
C PHE A 71 -13.07 9.75 6.45
N LYS A 72 -13.76 10.82 6.86
CA LYS A 72 -13.74 12.10 6.13
C LYS A 72 -12.34 12.71 6.07
N GLY A 73 -11.62 12.68 7.18
CA GLY A 73 -10.25 13.19 7.25
C GLY A 73 -9.27 12.31 6.46
N LEU A 74 -9.43 11.00 6.52
CA LEU A 74 -8.62 10.05 5.75
C LEU A 74 -8.85 10.22 4.24
N GLU A 75 -10.09 10.43 3.82
CA GLU A 75 -10.45 10.70 2.43
C GLU A 75 -9.85 12.03 1.97
N ALA A 76 -9.99 13.10 2.76
CA ALA A 76 -9.38 14.39 2.44
C ALA A 76 -7.84 14.30 2.32
N LEU A 77 -7.20 13.57 3.24
CA LEU A 77 -5.77 13.30 3.20
C LEU A 77 -5.37 12.53 1.94
N TYR A 78 -6.13 11.48 1.59
CA TYR A 78 -5.90 10.70 0.38
C TYR A 78 -6.05 11.57 -0.87
N GLN A 79 -7.16 12.31 -1.02
CA GLN A 79 -7.35 13.20 -2.18
C GLN A 79 -6.23 14.23 -2.32
N LYS A 80 -5.75 14.78 -1.21
CA LYS A 80 -4.68 15.79 -1.22
C LYS A 80 -3.34 15.26 -1.75
N TYR A 81 -3.00 14.01 -1.44
CA TYR A 81 -1.64 13.49 -1.69
C TYR A 81 -1.57 12.27 -2.63
N LYS A 82 -2.70 11.72 -3.10
CA LYS A 82 -2.72 10.50 -3.93
C LYS A 82 -1.89 10.61 -5.21
N ASP A 83 -1.99 11.75 -5.91
CA ASP A 83 -1.28 12.00 -7.17
C ASP A 83 0.24 12.14 -6.97
N ARG A 84 0.67 12.25 -5.72
CA ARG A 84 2.06 12.44 -5.31
C ARG A 84 2.68 11.17 -4.72
N GLY A 85 1.84 10.13 -4.59
CA GLY A 85 2.26 8.81 -4.18
C GLY A 85 1.86 8.42 -2.76
N LEU A 86 0.96 9.14 -2.09
CA LEU A 86 0.28 8.59 -0.92
C LEU A 86 -0.79 7.59 -1.37
N VAL A 87 -0.94 6.49 -0.64
CA VAL A 87 -2.13 5.64 -0.70
C VAL A 87 -2.60 5.32 0.72
N VAL A 88 -3.89 5.47 0.96
CA VAL A 88 -4.53 5.04 2.21
C VAL A 88 -5.13 3.66 1.96
N LEU A 89 -4.91 2.71 2.86
CA LEU A 89 -5.43 1.35 2.76
C LEU A 89 -6.30 1.05 3.98
N GLY A 90 -7.59 0.82 3.77
CA GLY A 90 -8.54 0.53 4.85
C GLY A 90 -8.80 -0.96 5.05
N PHE A 91 -8.72 -1.40 6.30
CA PHE A 91 -8.91 -2.80 6.71
C PHE A 91 -10.02 -2.89 7.78
N PRO A 92 -11.28 -3.13 7.37
CA PRO A 92 -12.35 -3.39 8.30
C PRO A 92 -12.00 -4.56 9.24
N SER A 93 -12.29 -4.42 10.52
CA SER A 93 -12.05 -5.49 11.49
C SER A 93 -13.06 -5.49 12.61
N ASN A 94 -13.51 -6.68 13.00
CA ASN A 94 -14.39 -6.85 14.16
C ASN A 94 -13.62 -7.23 15.44
N ASP A 95 -12.28 -7.14 15.44
CA ASP A 95 -11.46 -7.47 16.61
C ASP A 95 -11.71 -6.57 17.83
N PHE A 96 -12.39 -5.43 17.61
CA PHE A 96 -12.84 -4.48 18.61
C PHE A 96 -14.37 -4.35 18.63
N TRP A 97 -15.10 -5.36 18.14
CA TRP A 97 -16.55 -5.54 18.27
C TRP A 97 -17.42 -4.39 17.71
N GLN A 98 -16.93 -3.70 16.68
CA GLN A 98 -17.58 -2.50 16.11
C GLN A 98 -17.69 -2.54 14.58
N GLU A 99 -17.53 -3.71 13.96
CA GLU A 99 -17.68 -3.87 12.50
C GLU A 99 -18.82 -4.83 12.16
N PHE A 100 -19.54 -4.55 11.08
CA PHE A 100 -20.63 -5.40 10.63
C PHE A 100 -20.15 -6.81 10.24
N SER A 101 -21.06 -7.77 10.33
CA SER A 101 -20.80 -9.12 9.85
C SER A 101 -20.75 -9.16 8.32
N GLU A 102 -21.64 -8.38 7.71
CA GLU A 102 -21.96 -8.32 6.29
C GLU A 102 -21.11 -7.26 5.57
N ALA A 103 -20.42 -7.66 4.50
CA ALA A 103 -19.53 -6.77 3.75
C ALA A 103 -20.28 -5.58 3.12
N ASP A 104 -21.53 -5.78 2.68
CA ASP A 104 -22.35 -4.75 2.05
C ASP A 104 -22.68 -3.60 3.01
N LYS A 105 -22.94 -3.90 4.29
CA LYS A 105 -23.18 -2.87 5.31
C LYS A 105 -21.91 -2.07 5.61
N THR A 106 -20.77 -2.74 5.71
CA THR A 106 -19.47 -2.05 5.84
C THR A 106 -19.20 -1.17 4.61
N ALA A 107 -19.51 -1.66 3.41
CA ALA A 107 -19.35 -0.90 2.16
C ALA A 107 -20.28 0.32 2.10
N GLU A 108 -21.54 0.18 2.50
CA GLU A 108 -22.49 1.29 2.60
C GLU A 108 -21.94 2.40 3.51
N VAL A 109 -21.47 2.06 4.71
CA VAL A 109 -20.89 3.05 5.62
C VAL A 109 -19.67 3.74 4.99
N CYS A 110 -18.67 2.97 4.56
CA CYS A 110 -17.42 3.57 4.09
C CYS A 110 -17.64 4.42 2.81
N TYR A 111 -18.36 3.87 1.83
CA TYR A 111 -18.43 4.49 0.51
C TYR A 111 -19.63 5.44 0.33
N LEU A 112 -20.81 5.09 0.84
CA LEU A 112 -22.01 5.91 0.64
C LEU A 112 -22.13 6.98 1.72
N ASN A 113 -21.91 6.64 2.99
CA ASN A 113 -22.08 7.60 4.08
C ASN A 113 -20.87 8.54 4.23
N TYR A 114 -19.66 8.04 3.92
CA TYR A 114 -18.42 8.78 4.10
C TYR A 114 -17.69 9.15 2.82
N GLY A 115 -18.12 8.66 1.65
CA GLY A 115 -17.52 9.02 0.36
C GLY A 115 -16.08 8.54 0.19
N VAL A 116 -15.67 7.48 0.89
CA VAL A 116 -14.32 6.92 0.77
C VAL A 116 -14.05 6.50 -0.67
N THR A 117 -12.88 6.84 -1.20
CA THR A 117 -12.42 6.42 -2.52
C THR A 117 -11.07 5.71 -2.48
N PHE A 118 -10.39 5.73 -1.33
CA PHE A 118 -9.18 4.94 -1.14
C PHE A 118 -9.50 3.43 -1.05
N PRO A 119 -8.55 2.54 -1.40
CA PRO A 119 -8.76 1.10 -1.36
C PRO A 119 -9.19 0.58 0.02
N MET A 120 -10.33 -0.11 0.06
CA MET A 120 -10.78 -0.89 1.22
C MET A 120 -10.74 -2.38 0.91
N PHE A 121 -10.33 -3.18 1.89
CA PHE A 121 -10.22 -4.63 1.76
C PHE A 121 -11.30 -5.36 2.53
N ALA A 122 -11.45 -6.64 2.24
CA ALA A 122 -12.35 -7.53 2.97
C ALA A 122 -11.99 -7.54 4.46
N LYS A 123 -13.03 -7.63 5.29
CA LYS A 123 -12.88 -7.68 6.75
C LYS A 123 -11.94 -8.82 7.16
N SER A 124 -11.01 -8.53 8.06
CA SER A 124 -10.07 -9.53 8.58
C SER A 124 -9.61 -9.21 10.02
N PRO A 125 -9.06 -10.19 10.75
CA PRO A 125 -8.42 -9.92 12.05
C PRO A 125 -7.14 -9.10 11.88
N VAL A 126 -6.90 -8.18 12.80
CA VAL A 126 -5.77 -7.23 12.80
C VAL A 126 -4.95 -7.27 14.08
N LYS A 127 -5.38 -8.02 15.12
CA LYS A 127 -4.62 -8.19 16.37
C LYS A 127 -4.61 -9.63 16.87
N GLY A 128 -3.66 -9.92 17.77
CA GLY A 128 -3.54 -11.22 18.42
C GLY A 128 -2.96 -12.30 17.50
N ALA A 129 -3.10 -13.56 17.91
CA ALA A 129 -2.57 -14.72 17.19
C ALA A 129 -3.20 -14.88 15.80
N ASP A 130 -4.45 -14.44 15.65
CA ASP A 130 -5.24 -14.58 14.41
C ASP A 130 -5.07 -13.41 13.43
N ALA A 131 -4.30 -12.38 13.80
CA ALA A 131 -4.02 -11.25 12.92
C ALA A 131 -3.57 -11.72 11.54
N ASN A 132 -4.08 -11.07 10.49
CA ASN A 132 -3.67 -11.38 9.12
C ASN A 132 -2.15 -11.16 8.95
N PRO A 133 -1.51 -11.81 7.96
CA PRO A 133 -0.06 -11.73 7.76
C PRO A 133 0.47 -10.30 7.63
N PHE A 134 -0.28 -9.41 6.97
CA PHE A 134 0.09 -8.01 6.82
C PHE A 134 0.16 -7.29 8.18
N PHE A 135 -0.87 -7.40 9.02
CA PHE A 135 -0.88 -6.79 10.36
C PHE A 135 0.12 -7.44 11.32
N LYS A 136 0.44 -8.72 11.16
CA LYS A 136 1.54 -9.37 11.90
C LYS A 136 2.88 -8.72 11.57
N GLN A 137 3.16 -8.49 10.28
CA GLN A 137 4.39 -7.81 9.86
C GLN A 137 4.43 -6.34 10.32
N LEU A 138 3.31 -5.61 10.22
CA LEU A 138 3.21 -4.24 10.72
C LEU A 138 3.56 -4.15 12.21
N ALA A 139 2.97 -5.03 13.02
CA ALA A 139 3.25 -5.08 14.45
C ALA A 139 4.70 -5.53 14.77
N GLY A 140 5.25 -6.45 13.97
CA GLY A 140 6.63 -6.90 14.11
C GLY A 140 7.65 -5.80 13.82
N GLN A 141 7.41 -4.97 12.81
CA GLN A 141 8.32 -3.86 12.47
C GLN A 141 8.17 -2.66 13.41
N SER A 142 6.96 -2.32 13.84
CA SER A 142 6.70 -1.15 14.69
C SER A 142 6.89 -1.41 16.18
N GLY A 143 6.89 -2.67 16.61
CA GLY A 143 6.82 -3.05 18.02
C GLY A 143 5.44 -2.85 18.67
N THR A 144 4.40 -2.51 17.90
CA THR A 144 3.05 -2.29 18.43
C THR A 144 1.93 -2.79 17.51
N SER A 145 0.90 -3.37 18.10
CA SER A 145 -0.32 -3.82 17.44
C SER A 145 -1.48 -2.82 17.62
N PRO A 146 -2.53 -2.87 16.78
CA PRO A 146 -3.71 -2.02 16.98
C PRO A 146 -4.26 -2.19 18.39
N LYS A 147 -4.45 -1.07 19.09
CA LYS A 147 -5.08 -1.04 20.42
C LYS A 147 -6.57 -0.75 20.36
N TRP A 148 -7.01 -0.15 19.27
CA TRP A 148 -8.41 0.14 18.98
C TRP A 148 -8.62 0.34 17.46
N ASN A 149 -9.85 0.63 17.05
CA ASN A 149 -10.19 1.00 15.67
C ASN A 149 -9.53 2.32 15.27
N PHE A 150 -9.24 2.51 13.98
CA PHE A 150 -8.56 3.68 13.41
C PHE A 150 -7.11 3.86 13.87
N PHE A 151 -6.44 2.77 14.26
CA PHE A 151 -4.99 2.76 14.42
C PHE A 151 -4.33 2.80 13.05
N LYS A 152 -3.19 3.49 12.93
CA LYS A 152 -2.57 3.80 11.63
C LYS A 152 -1.11 3.38 11.64
N TYR A 153 -0.67 2.75 10.56
CA TYR A 153 0.74 2.49 10.29
C TYR A 153 1.15 3.28 9.06
N LEU A 154 2.23 4.05 9.18
CA LEU A 154 2.82 4.77 8.05
C LEU A 154 4.03 4.01 7.54
N ILE A 155 4.03 3.73 6.25
CA ILE A 155 5.02 2.92 5.55
C ILE A 155 5.69 3.80 4.49
N ASP A 156 7.01 3.77 4.44
CA ASP A 156 7.79 4.53 3.46
C ASP A 156 7.76 3.90 2.05
N ARG A 157 8.38 4.60 1.10
CA ARG A 157 8.48 4.15 -0.31
C ARG A 157 9.26 2.84 -0.49
N ASN A 158 10.03 2.42 0.51
CA ASN A 158 10.80 1.18 0.52
C ASN A 158 10.03 0.02 1.17
N GLY A 159 8.79 0.24 1.60
CA GLY A 159 7.98 -0.79 2.26
C GLY A 159 8.36 -1.05 3.72
N LYS A 160 8.97 -0.07 4.41
CA LYS A 160 9.27 -0.15 5.85
C LYS A 160 8.29 0.67 6.66
N VAL A 161 7.83 0.13 7.79
CA VAL A 161 7.05 0.92 8.75
C VAL A 161 7.97 1.96 9.40
N VAL A 162 7.59 3.23 9.32
CA VAL A 162 8.36 4.35 9.88
C VAL A 162 7.71 5.00 11.08
N GLU A 163 6.40 4.84 11.26
CA GLU A 163 5.68 5.36 12.41
C GLU A 163 4.34 4.64 12.60
N ALA A 164 3.85 4.60 13.84
CA ALA A 164 2.53 4.08 14.17
C ALA A 164 1.75 5.10 15.02
N TYR A 165 0.48 5.31 14.70
CA TYR A 165 -0.36 6.33 15.34
C TYR A 165 -1.59 5.71 15.98
N ALA A 166 -1.88 6.17 17.20
CA ALA A 166 -3.04 5.74 17.96
C ALA A 166 -4.35 6.23 17.31
N SER A 167 -5.47 5.62 17.70
CA SER A 167 -6.81 5.98 17.25
C SER A 167 -7.16 7.45 17.48
N THR A 168 -6.63 8.05 18.53
CA THR A 168 -6.84 9.47 18.88
C THR A 168 -6.09 10.44 17.97
N THR A 169 -5.06 9.99 17.27
CA THR A 169 -4.39 10.81 16.24
C THR A 169 -5.33 10.97 15.07
N THR A 170 -5.82 12.19 14.86
CA THR A 170 -6.72 12.51 13.75
C THR A 170 -5.97 12.56 12.41
N PRO A 171 -6.65 12.39 11.27
CA PRO A 171 -5.99 12.42 9.95
C PRO A 171 -5.31 13.74 9.59
N ASP A 172 -5.70 14.84 10.24
CA ASP A 172 -5.14 16.19 10.10
C ASP A 172 -4.10 16.54 11.19
N ASP A 173 -3.75 15.57 12.05
CA ASP A 173 -2.73 15.76 13.07
C ASP A 173 -1.39 16.19 12.43
N LYS A 174 -0.77 17.24 12.98
CA LYS A 174 0.44 17.85 12.42
C LYS A 174 1.61 16.88 12.34
N ALA A 175 1.75 15.97 13.30
CA ALA A 175 2.84 14.99 13.29
C ALA A 175 2.63 13.92 12.23
N LEU A 176 1.39 13.48 12.01
CA LEU A 176 1.03 12.57 10.91
C LEU A 176 1.24 13.23 9.55
N VAL A 177 0.66 14.41 9.33
CA VAL A 177 0.76 15.14 8.05
C VAL A 177 2.20 15.49 7.74
N GLY A 178 2.95 16.02 8.71
CA GLY A 178 4.35 16.39 8.52
C GLY A 178 5.25 15.19 8.16
N LYS A 179 4.99 14.01 8.74
CA LYS A 179 5.73 12.80 8.38
C LYS A 179 5.37 12.32 6.97
N ILE A 180 4.09 12.34 6.59
CA ILE A 180 3.65 12.03 5.22
C ILE A 180 4.33 12.96 4.22
N GLU A 181 4.26 14.27 4.45
CA GLU A 181 4.90 15.30 3.63
C GLU A 181 6.41 15.06 3.50
N ALA A 182 7.12 14.76 4.59
CA ALA A 182 8.53 14.42 4.54
C ALA A 182 8.82 13.19 3.64
N LEU A 183 8.02 12.12 3.74
CA LEU A 183 8.18 10.91 2.91
C LEU A 183 7.80 11.14 1.43
N LEU A 184 6.94 12.12 1.17
CA LEU A 184 6.59 12.56 -0.17
C LEU A 184 7.61 13.53 -0.77
N GLY A 185 8.58 14.02 0.02
CA GLY A 185 9.61 14.97 -0.40
C GLY A 185 9.21 16.44 -0.25
N GLU A 186 8.38 16.77 0.75
CA GLU A 186 7.77 18.09 0.96
C GLU A 186 8.23 18.84 2.21
N ALA A 187 9.33 18.45 2.83
CA ALA A 187 9.74 19.06 4.10
C ALA A 187 9.85 20.60 3.99
N GLY A 188 8.94 21.30 4.67
CA GLY A 188 8.99 22.74 4.93
C GLY A 188 8.84 23.64 3.69
N LYS A 189 7.59 24.04 3.40
CA LYS A 189 7.33 25.35 2.79
C LYS A 189 6.84 26.31 3.86
#